data_AF-T1C606-F1
#
_entry.id   AF-T1C606-F1
#
_cell.length_a   1.000
_cell.length_b   1.000
_cell.length_c   1.000
_cell.angle_alpha   90.00
_cell.angle_beta   90.00
_cell.angle_gamma   90.00
#
_symmetry.space_group_name_H-M   'P 1'
#
loop_
_entity.id
_entity.type
_entity.pdbx_description
1 polymer ?
#
loop_
_entity_poly.entity_id
_entity_poly.type
_entity_poly.pdbx_seq_one_letter_code
_entity_poly.pdbx_strand_id
1 'polypeptide(L)'
;MSQRIAPEVAALVAFKQLNLVHALPMKGPLDAVFCRNVVIYFDKETQRDLFARIARLQRPGDLLFLGHSESLFKVSENYALIGKSIYRRV
;
A
#
# COMPACT_ATOMS: atom_id res chain seq x y z
N MET A 1 22.59 22.18 -11.68
CA MET A 1 23.10 20.80 -11.87
C MET A 1 21.92 19.86 -11.98
N SER A 2 21.82 19.07 -13.05
CA SER A 2 20.81 18.02 -13.18
C SER A 2 21.40 16.73 -12.62
N GLN A 3 20.77 16.14 -11.61
CA GLN A 3 21.15 14.85 -11.07
C GLN A 3 20.27 13.76 -11.69
N ARG A 4 20.83 12.58 -11.91
CA ARG A 4 20.09 11.40 -12.35
C ARG A 4 20.35 10.24 -11.39
N ILE A 5 19.32 9.42 -11.20
CA ILE A 5 19.44 8.15 -10.47
C ILE A 5 20.37 7.22 -11.24
N ALA A 6 21.19 6.47 -10.52
CA ALA A 6 22.09 5.50 -11.10
C ALA A 6 21.30 4.40 -11.84
N PRO A 7 21.71 3.99 -13.06
CA PRO A 7 20.97 3.03 -13.87
C PRO A 7 20.65 1.71 -13.15
N GLU A 8 21.59 1.22 -12.33
CA GLU A 8 21.46 -0.01 -11.54
C GLU A 8 20.34 0.07 -10.49
N VAL A 9 20.10 1.26 -9.92
CA VAL A 9 18.99 1.48 -8.97
C VAL A 9 17.67 1.63 -9.73
N ALA A 10 17.69 2.37 -10.84
CA ALA A 10 16.49 2.55 -11.67
C ALA A 10 15.95 1.23 -12.23
N ALA A 11 16.85 0.28 -12.56
CA ALA A 11 16.50 -1.05 -13.05
C ALA A 11 15.74 -1.92 -12.03
N LEU A 12 15.81 -1.60 -10.73
CA LEU A 12 15.06 -2.30 -9.67
C LEU A 12 13.59 -1.86 -9.59
N VAL A 13 13.20 -0.80 -10.29
CA VAL A 13 11.87 -0.18 -10.17
C VAL A 13 11.10 -0.33 -11.47
N ALA A 14 9.94 -0.97 -11.39
CA ALA A 14 8.98 -1.03 -12.48
C ALA A 14 7.86 0.01 -12.29
N PHE A 15 7.74 0.96 -13.23
CA PHE A 15 6.62 1.90 -13.26
C PHE A 15 5.46 1.34 -14.06
N LYS A 16 4.26 1.38 -13.49
CA LYS A 16 3.01 0.98 -14.14
C LYS A 16 1.92 2.00 -13.79
N GLN A 17 1.09 2.34 -14.77
CA GLN A 17 -0.11 3.13 -14.51
C GLN A 17 -1.19 2.23 -13.91
N LEU A 18 -1.78 2.67 -12.81
CA LEU A 18 -2.82 1.93 -12.09
C LEU A 18 -3.84 2.91 -11.50
N ASN A 19 -5.11 2.52 -11.51
CA ASN A 19 -6.17 3.20 -10.76
C ASN A 19 -6.50 2.34 -9.54
N LEU A 20 -6.31 2.89 -8.34
CA LEU A 20 -6.53 2.20 -7.07
C LEU A 20 -8.00 1.82 -6.83
N VAL A 21 -8.95 2.43 -7.53
CA VAL A 21 -10.36 2.04 -7.46
C VAL A 21 -10.62 0.76 -8.28
N HIS A 22 -9.80 0.47 -9.29
CA HIS A 22 -9.95 -0.71 -10.15
C HIS A 22 -9.08 -1.88 -9.68
N ALA A 23 -9.29 -3.04 -10.29
CA ALA A 23 -8.53 -4.25 -9.97
C ALA A 23 -7.02 -4.00 -10.04
N LEU A 24 -6.31 -4.44 -9.00
CA LEU A 24 -4.86 -4.35 -8.95
C LEU A 24 -4.25 -5.40 -9.90
N PRO A 25 -3.43 -5.01 -10.89
CA PRO A 25 -2.96 -5.91 -11.94
C PRO A 25 -1.82 -6.85 -11.49
N MET A 26 -1.31 -6.64 -10.28
CA MET A 26 -0.18 -7.40 -9.74
C MET A 26 -0.64 -8.69 -9.05
N LYS A 27 0.22 -9.70 -9.07
CA LYS A 27 0.03 -10.95 -8.33
C LYS A 27 0.93 -10.92 -7.10
N GLY A 28 0.39 -11.34 -5.95
CA GLY A 28 1.15 -11.44 -4.70
C GLY A 28 2.05 -12.68 -4.64
N PRO A 29 2.78 -12.86 -3.52
CA PRO A 29 2.73 -12.01 -2.34
C PRO A 29 3.58 -10.74 -2.47
N LEU A 30 3.17 -9.68 -1.76
CA LEU A 30 3.92 -8.43 -1.59
C LEU A 30 4.34 -8.30 -0.12
N ASP A 31 5.63 -8.47 0.14
CA ASP A 31 6.19 -8.43 1.50
C ASP A 31 5.97 -7.07 2.19
N ALA A 32 5.93 -5.99 1.39
CA ALA A 32 5.65 -4.64 1.86
C ALA A 32 4.86 -3.83 0.83
N VAL A 33 3.85 -3.09 1.30
CA VAL A 33 3.06 -2.16 0.49
C VAL A 33 3.15 -0.76 1.08
N PHE A 34 3.53 0.21 0.25
CA PHE A 34 3.52 1.63 0.61
C PHE A 34 2.32 2.31 -0.05
N CYS A 35 1.33 2.71 0.74
CA CYS A 35 0.12 3.39 0.29
C CYS A 35 -0.06 4.67 1.11
N ARG A 36 0.83 5.64 0.89
CA ARG A 36 0.96 6.84 1.73
C ARG A 36 0.43 8.09 1.03
N ASN A 37 -0.30 8.92 1.76
CA ASN A 37 -0.77 10.24 1.34
C ASN A 37 -1.70 10.22 0.11
N VAL A 38 -2.44 9.13 -0.07
CA VAL A 38 -3.36 8.93 -1.21
C VAL A 38 -4.75 8.50 -0.77
N VAL A 39 -4.87 7.72 0.30
CA VAL A 39 -6.18 7.18 0.69
C VAL A 39 -7.06 8.24 1.36
N ILE A 40 -6.48 9.36 1.79
CA ILE A 40 -7.21 10.54 2.28
C ILE A 40 -8.18 11.16 1.25
N TYR A 41 -8.01 10.85 -0.04
CA TYR A 41 -8.88 11.34 -1.12
C TYR A 41 -10.09 10.42 -1.37
N PHE A 42 -10.14 9.26 -0.72
CA PHE A 42 -11.20 8.28 -0.92
C PHE A 42 -12.19 8.29 0.24
N ASP A 43 -13.47 8.03 -0.06
CA ASP A 43 -14.46 7.75 0.98
C ASP A 43 -14.15 6.44 1.71
N LYS A 44 -14.84 6.21 2.83
CA LYS A 44 -14.58 5.02 3.65
C LYS A 44 -14.83 3.72 2.91
N GLU A 45 -15.85 3.66 2.05
CA GLU A 45 -16.20 2.43 1.32
C GLU A 45 -15.10 2.04 0.33
N THR A 46 -14.63 3.02 -0.45
CA THR A 46 -13.52 2.89 -1.38
C THR A 46 -12.24 2.48 -0.66
N GLN A 47 -11.96 3.06 0.51
CA GLN A 47 -10.82 2.63 1.35
C GLN A 47 -10.96 1.18 1.79
N ARG A 48 -12.13 0.74 2.27
CA ARG A 48 -12.37 -0.65 2.71
C ARG A 48 -12.08 -1.64 1.58
N ASP A 49 -12.63 -1.38 0.41
CA ASP A 49 -12.44 -2.23 -0.76
C ASP A 49 -10.96 -2.25 -1.22
N LEU A 50 -10.29 -1.09 -1.26
CA LEU A 50 -8.87 -1.01 -1.58
C LEU A 50 -8.03 -1.87 -0.61
N PHE A 51 -8.21 -1.70 0.70
CA PHE A 51 -7.40 -2.43 1.68
C PHE A 51 -7.74 -3.92 1.76
N ALA A 52 -8.98 -4.31 1.46
CA ALA A 52 -9.35 -5.72 1.28
C ALA A 52 -8.62 -6.35 0.08
N ARG A 53 -8.51 -5.64 -1.05
CA ARG A 53 -7.76 -6.11 -2.22
C ARG A 53 -6.26 -6.16 -1.96
N ILE A 54 -5.69 -5.15 -1.30
CA ILE A 54 -4.28 -5.17 -0.88
C ILE A 54 -4.01 -6.36 0.05
N ALA A 55 -4.90 -6.62 1.01
CA ALA A 55 -4.75 -7.74 1.96
C ALA A 55 -4.70 -9.11 1.28
N ARG A 56 -5.31 -9.27 0.09
CA ARG A 56 -5.24 -10.50 -0.72
C ARG A 56 -3.91 -10.66 -1.46
N LEU A 57 -3.16 -9.58 -1.63
CA LEU A 57 -1.81 -9.59 -2.20
C LEU A 57 -0.74 -9.84 -1.14
N GLN A 58 -1.12 -9.99 0.14
CA GLN A 58 -0.20 -10.13 1.26
C GLN A 58 -0.47 -11.40 2.05
N ARG A 59 0.57 -11.98 2.63
CA ARG A 59 0.50 -13.08 3.60
C ARG A 59 0.45 -12.50 5.03
N PRO A 60 -0.05 -13.26 6.01
CA PRO A 60 0.10 -12.90 7.41
C PRO A 60 1.57 -12.60 7.75
N GLY A 61 1.82 -11.46 8.41
CA GLY A 61 3.15 -10.95 8.72
C GLY A 61 3.68 -9.84 7.80
N ASP A 62 3.21 -9.77 6.55
CA ASP A 62 3.64 -8.74 5.59
C ASP A 62 3.19 -7.33 6.03
N LEU A 63 3.88 -6.30 5.53
CA LEU A 63 3.75 -4.93 6.05
C LEU A 63 2.96 -4.00 5.12
N LEU A 64 2.19 -3.10 5.73
CA LEU A 64 1.52 -2.00 5.06
C LEU A 64 1.91 -0.68 5.73
N PHE A 65 2.39 0.26 4.93
CA PHE A 65 2.83 1.58 5.37
C PHE A 65 1.85 2.65 4.86
N LEU A 66 1.26 3.39 5.80
CA LEU A 66 0.38 4.53 5.51
C LEU A 66 1.05 5.86 5.87
N GLY A 67 0.45 6.96 5.44
CA GLY A 67 0.79 8.32 5.81
C GLY A 67 0.34 8.68 7.23
N HIS A 68 0.86 9.80 7.75
CA HIS A 68 0.60 10.23 9.13
C HIS A 68 -0.87 10.54 9.42
N SER A 69 -1.63 10.98 8.41
CA SER A 69 -3.05 11.32 8.54
C SER A 69 -3.98 10.16 8.16
N GLU A 70 -3.43 8.97 7.92
CA GLU A 70 -4.15 7.82 7.39
C GLU A 70 -4.25 6.72 8.44
N SER A 71 -5.45 6.13 8.59
CA SER A 71 -5.71 5.12 9.60
C SER A 71 -6.64 4.03 9.08
N LEU A 72 -6.39 2.78 9.47
CA LEU A 72 -7.27 1.64 9.19
C LEU A 72 -8.38 1.46 10.22
N PHE A 73 -8.45 2.33 11.23
CA PHE A 73 -9.48 2.24 12.26
C PHE A 73 -10.89 2.31 11.65
N LYS A 74 -11.69 1.26 11.89
CA LYS A 74 -13.04 1.06 11.30
C LYS A 74 -13.06 0.94 9.75
N VAL A 75 -11.91 0.73 9.14
CA VAL A 75 -11.74 0.49 7.69
C VAL A 75 -11.33 -0.95 7.42
N SER A 76 -10.42 -1.53 8.19
CA SER A 76 -10.01 -2.92 7.97
C SER A 76 -9.63 -3.61 9.27
N GLU A 77 -10.04 -4.88 9.39
CA GLU A 77 -9.64 -5.78 10.49
C GLU A 77 -8.52 -6.74 10.05
N ASN A 78 -8.11 -6.71 8.77
CA ASN A 78 -7.06 -7.57 8.23
C ASN A 78 -5.66 -7.17 8.70
N TYR A 79 -5.54 -6.10 9.49
CA TYR A 79 -4.28 -5.49 9.87
C TYR A 79 -4.23 -5.09 11.34
N ALA A 80 -3.10 -5.36 11.98
CA ALA A 80 -2.77 -4.85 13.30
C ALA A 80 -1.81 -3.66 13.19
N LEU A 81 -2.09 -2.57 13.90
CA LEU A 81 -1.16 -1.43 14.01
C LEU A 81 0.04 -1.84 14.87
N ILE A 82 1.26 -1.71 14.34
CA ILE A 82 2.51 -2.09 15.02
C ILE A 82 3.47 -0.92 15.27
N GLY A 83 3.13 0.30 14.85
CA GLY A 83 3.97 1.48 15.02
C GLY A 83 3.47 2.69 14.26
N LYS A 84 4.33 3.70 14.07
CA LYS A 84 4.04 4.98 13.39
C LYS A 84 3.50 4.78 11.96
N SER A 85 2.17 4.63 11.83
CA SER A 85 1.45 4.31 10.59
C SER A 85 1.94 3.05 9.85
N ILE A 86 2.49 2.09 10.60
CA ILE A 86 2.93 0.78 10.09
C ILE A 86 1.96 -0.28 10.60
N TYR A 87 1.45 -1.08 9.68
CA TYR A 87 0.49 -2.13 9.92
C TYR A 87 1.07 -3.49 9.51
N ARG A 88 0.75 -4.52 10.27
CA ARG A 88 1.07 -5.91 9.96
C ARG A 88 -0.19 -6.63 9.53
N ARG A 89 -0.14 -7.34 8.41
CA ARG A 89 -1.21 -8.24 7.97
C ARG A 89 -1.38 -9.34 9.04
N VAL A 90 -2.59 -9.46 9.60
CA VAL A 90 -3.04 -10.61 10.42
C VAL A 90 -3.89 -11.45 9.46
#